data_AF-J0CXW6-F1
#
_entry.id   AF-J0CXW6-F1
#
_cell.length_a   1.000
_cell.length_b   1.000
_cell.length_c   1.000
_cell.angle_alpha   90.00
_cell.angle_beta   90.00
_cell.angle_gamma   90.00
#
_symmetry.space_group_name_H-M   'P 1'
#
loop_
_entity.id
_entity.type
_entity.pdbx_description
1 polymer ?
#
loop_
_entity_poly.entity_id
_entity_poly.type
_entity_poly.pdbx_seq_one_letter_code
_entity_poly.pdbx_strand_id
1 'polypeptide(L)'
;MKDEDIEITYSFWDGSGHRKTVMCKKGHDIATFLDRCRQQIPELRGISVDNLMYIKEDLIIPHHYTFYDFIVNKARGKSGPLFNFDVHDDVRLLADATVEKNESHAGKVVERSWYQKNKHIFPASRWEVFDPQKNYGKYTISGT
;
A
#
# COMPACT_ATOMS: atom_id res chain seq x y z
N MET A 1 17.60 10.29 2.80
CA MET A 1 16.48 9.81 1.96
C MET A 1 15.75 8.62 2.55
N LYS A 2 16.41 7.52 2.98
CA LYS A 2 15.71 6.39 3.65
C LYS A 2 15.15 6.73 5.05
N ASP A 3 15.77 7.66 5.77
CA ASP A 3 15.32 8.06 7.11
C ASP A 3 14.19 9.08 7.14
N GLU A 4 13.71 9.53 5.98
CA GLU A 4 12.63 10.53 5.90
C GLU A 4 11.30 9.92 6.32
N ASP A 5 10.54 10.66 7.12
CA ASP A 5 9.22 10.25 7.57
C ASP A 5 8.20 10.38 6.43
N ILE A 6 7.31 9.40 6.36
CA ILE A 6 6.19 9.32 5.43
C ILE A 6 4.93 8.91 6.21
N GLU A 7 3.81 9.51 5.84
CA GLU A 7 2.50 9.10 6.32
C GLU A 7 1.91 8.08 5.34
N ILE A 8 1.46 6.93 5.84
CA ILE A 8 0.80 5.89 5.04
C ILE A 8 -0.66 5.79 5.45
N THR A 9 -1.57 5.97 4.49
CA THR A 9 -3.00 5.71 4.71
C THR A 9 -3.33 4.25 4.43
N TYR A 10 -3.95 3.58 5.40
CA TYR A 10 -4.43 2.20 5.26
C TYR A 10 -5.84 2.02 5.80
N SER A 11 -6.51 0.95 5.39
CA SER A 11 -7.71 0.45 6.04
C SER A 11 -7.51 -0.99 6.50
N PHE A 12 -8.07 -1.33 7.65
CA PHE A 12 -8.14 -2.72 8.05
C PHE A 12 -9.36 -3.38 7.41
N TRP A 13 -9.19 -4.58 6.88
CA TRP A 13 -10.24 -5.29 6.18
C TRP A 13 -11.08 -6.13 7.14
N ASP A 14 -12.01 -5.46 7.81
CA ASP A 14 -13.03 -6.02 8.71
C ASP A 14 -14.47 -5.80 8.21
N GLY A 15 -14.64 -5.14 7.05
CA GLY A 15 -15.93 -4.75 6.50
C GLY A 15 -16.42 -3.35 6.88
N SER A 16 -15.72 -2.63 7.77
CA SER A 16 -16.08 -1.27 8.20
C SER A 16 -15.50 -0.17 7.30
N GLY A 17 -14.40 -0.46 6.59
CA GLY A 17 -13.75 0.49 5.68
C GLY A 17 -13.07 1.67 6.36
N HIS A 18 -12.88 1.64 7.69
CA HIS A 18 -12.27 2.74 8.43
C HIS A 18 -10.79 2.92 8.03
N ARG A 19 -10.48 4.10 7.47
CA ARG A 19 -9.10 4.50 7.17
C ARG A 19 -8.41 4.96 8.45
N LYS A 20 -7.13 4.61 8.57
CA LYS A 20 -6.18 5.07 9.58
C LYS A 20 -4.92 5.53 8.87
N THR A 21 -4.13 6.36 9.54
CA THR A 21 -2.79 6.73 9.07
C THR A 21 -1.74 6.24 10.06
N VAL A 22 -0.55 5.94 9.56
CA VAL A 22 0.60 5.55 10.37
C VAL A 22 1.86 6.20 9.82
N MET A 23 2.65 6.78 10.73
CA MET A 23 3.96 7.32 10.38
C MET A 23 4.98 6.20 10.26
N CYS A 24 5.70 6.18 9.14
CA CYS A 24 6.79 5.26 8.83
C CYS A 24 7.99 6.04 8.29
N LYS A 25 9.16 5.41 8.23
CA LYS A 25 10.28 5.93 7.45
C LYS A 25 10.23 5.35 6.04
N LYS A 26 10.74 6.07 5.03
CA LYS A 26 10.90 5.54 3.66
C LYS A 26 11.65 4.20 3.65
N GLY A 27 12.66 4.04 4.51
CA GLY A 27 13.46 2.83 4.63
C GLY A 27 12.83 1.69 5.43
N HIS A 28 11.65 1.88 6.05
CA HIS A 28 10.97 0.77 6.71
C HIS A 28 10.44 -0.22 5.67
N ASP A 29 10.56 -1.49 6.00
CA ASP A 29 9.94 -2.57 5.25
C ASP A 29 8.44 -2.69 5.56
N ILE A 30 7.72 -3.41 4.71
CA ILE A 30 6.28 -3.63 4.88
C ILE A 30 6.00 -4.39 6.19
N ALA A 31 6.89 -5.27 6.65
CA ALA A 31 6.75 -5.92 7.96
C ALA A 31 6.69 -4.91 9.11
N THR A 32 7.62 -3.95 9.14
CA THR A 32 7.66 -2.88 10.15
C THR A 32 6.42 -1.99 10.07
N PHE A 33 5.93 -1.69 8.87
CA PHE A 33 4.67 -0.98 8.68
C PHE A 33 3.48 -1.76 9.26
N LEU A 34 3.37 -3.06 8.95
CA LEU A 34 2.30 -3.93 9.46
C LEU A 34 2.35 -4.05 10.98
N ASP A 35 3.55 -4.10 11.58
CA ASP A 35 3.73 -4.08 13.03
C ASP A 35 3.17 -2.80 13.67
N ARG A 36 3.39 -1.65 13.03
CA ARG A 36 2.82 -0.37 13.50
C ARG A 36 1.30 -0.32 13.32
N CYS A 37 0.77 -0.82 12.19
CA CYS A 37 -0.68 -0.91 11.97
C CYS A 37 -1.37 -1.75 13.04
N ARG A 38 -0.85 -2.94 13.36
CA ARG A 38 -1.48 -3.82 14.34
C ARG A 38 -1.49 -3.25 15.76
N GLN A 39 -0.56 -2.36 16.11
CA GLN A 39 -0.56 -1.68 17.41
C GLN A 39 -1.72 -0.67 17.53
N GLN A 40 -2.17 -0.09 16.41
CA GLN A 40 -3.29 0.88 16.36
C GLN A 40 -4.67 0.23 16.40
N ILE A 41 -4.76 -1.11 16.29
CA ILE A 41 -6.00 -1.88 16.18
C ILE A 41 -6.02 -2.93 17.28
N PRO A 42 -6.84 -2.78 18.34
CA PRO A 42 -6.89 -3.72 19.46
C PRO A 42 -7.05 -5.18 19.03
N GLU A 43 -7.87 -5.44 18.03
CA GLU A 43 -8.18 -6.75 17.46
C GLU A 43 -6.95 -7.45 16.84
N LEU A 44 -5.97 -6.67 16.37
CA LEU A 44 -4.76 -7.18 15.72
C LEU A 44 -3.56 -7.33 16.65
N ARG A 45 -3.61 -6.85 17.90
CA ARG A 45 -2.43 -6.86 18.80
C ARG A 45 -1.88 -8.26 19.05
N GLY A 46 -2.74 -9.27 19.10
CA GLY A 46 -2.35 -10.68 19.29
C GLY A 46 -1.92 -11.39 18.01
N ILE A 47 -2.06 -10.75 16.85
CA ILE A 47 -1.75 -11.36 15.56
C ILE A 47 -0.27 -11.12 15.21
N SER A 48 0.41 -12.19 14.80
CA SER A 48 1.78 -12.10 14.28
C SER A 48 1.80 -11.32 12.96
N VAL A 49 2.83 -10.51 12.75
CA VAL A 49 3.03 -9.77 11.49
C VAL A 49 3.07 -10.70 10.28
N ASP A 50 3.61 -11.91 10.41
CA ASP A 50 3.65 -12.91 9.33
C ASP A 50 2.25 -13.37 8.86
N ASN A 51 1.27 -13.23 9.75
CA ASN A 51 -0.14 -13.53 9.50
C ASN A 51 -0.92 -12.31 8.99
N LEU A 52 -0.27 -11.17 8.80
CA LEU A 52 -0.85 -10.01 8.14
C LEU A 52 -0.33 -9.92 6.70
N MET A 53 -1.07 -9.19 5.87
CA MET A 53 -0.76 -8.94 4.47
C MET A 53 -1.11 -7.49 4.15
N TYR A 54 -0.32 -6.85 3.30
CA TYR A 54 -0.59 -5.51 2.79
C TYR A 54 -0.95 -5.56 1.30
N ILE A 55 -2.09 -4.94 0.94
CA ILE A 55 -2.58 -4.89 -0.44
C ILE A 55 -2.71 -3.43 -0.88
N LYS A 56 -2.01 -3.04 -1.95
CA LYS A 56 -2.13 -1.69 -2.56
C LYS A 56 -2.66 -1.82 -3.99
N GLU A 57 -3.79 -1.16 -4.28
CA GLU A 57 -4.57 -1.17 -5.54
C GLU A 57 -5.14 -2.52 -6.02
N ASP A 58 -4.42 -3.62 -5.82
CA ASP A 58 -4.75 -5.05 -5.97
C ASP A 58 -3.48 -5.91 -5.79
N LEU A 59 -2.35 -5.30 -5.47
CA LEU A 59 -1.06 -5.96 -5.36
C LEU A 59 -0.79 -6.32 -3.91
N ILE A 60 -0.60 -7.60 -3.65
CA ILE A 60 -0.08 -8.11 -2.39
C ILE A 60 1.39 -7.76 -2.35
N ILE A 61 1.77 -6.86 -1.43
CA ILE A 61 3.13 -6.38 -1.31
C ILE A 61 3.91 -7.28 -0.34
N PRO A 62 5.01 -7.93 -0.77
CA PRO A 62 5.83 -8.75 0.10
C PRO A 62 6.47 -7.97 1.26
N HIS A 63 6.62 -8.64 2.40
CA HIS A 63 7.03 -8.03 3.67
C HIS A 63 8.44 -7.42 3.65
N HIS A 64 9.33 -7.95 2.81
CA HIS A 64 10.74 -7.56 2.73
C HIS A 64 10.97 -6.28 1.92
N TYR A 65 9.99 -5.83 1.12
CA TYR A 65 10.14 -4.59 0.38
C TYR A 65 10.00 -3.39 1.31
N THR A 66 10.73 -2.32 1.00
CA THR A 66 10.64 -1.04 1.68
C THR A 66 9.84 -0.03 0.86
N PHE A 67 9.28 1.00 1.50
CA PHE A 67 8.66 2.11 0.76
C PHE A 67 9.64 2.78 -0.21
N TYR A 68 10.91 2.85 0.18
CA TYR A 68 12.00 3.37 -0.63
C TYR A 68 12.20 2.58 -1.93
N ASP A 69 12.06 1.25 -1.90
CA ASP A 69 12.18 0.42 -3.11
C ASP A 69 11.12 0.82 -4.14
N PHE A 70 9.89 1.08 -3.70
CA PHE A 70 8.81 1.51 -4.59
C PHE A 70 9.02 2.93 -5.12
N ILE A 71 9.60 3.83 -4.31
CA ILE A 71 9.91 5.21 -4.70
C ILE A 71 11.00 5.23 -5.77
N VAL A 72 12.15 4.60 -5.51
CA VAL A 72 13.31 4.67 -6.42
C VAL A 72 13.03 3.97 -7.74
N ASN A 73 12.34 2.83 -7.69
CA ASN A 73 11.97 2.11 -8.92
C ASN A 73 10.78 2.74 -9.64
N LYS A 74 10.20 3.83 -9.11
CA LYS A 74 8.98 4.48 -9.62
C LYS A 74 7.89 3.43 -9.88
N ALA A 75 7.72 2.50 -8.94
CA ALA A 75 6.84 1.36 -9.08
C ALA A 75 5.43 1.85 -9.42
N ARG A 76 4.81 1.26 -10.45
CA ARG A 76 3.48 1.66 -10.91
C ARG A 76 2.48 0.56 -10.60
N GLY A 77 1.39 0.96 -9.95
CA GLY A 77 0.18 0.17 -9.86
C GLY A 77 -0.68 0.35 -11.12
N LYS A 78 -1.95 -0.04 -11.00
CA LYS A 78 -2.93 0.06 -12.08
C LYS A 78 -3.36 1.51 -12.32
N SER A 79 -3.36 2.34 -11.27
CA SER A 79 -3.85 3.73 -11.35
C SER A 79 -2.76 4.78 -11.52
N GLY A 80 -1.48 4.42 -11.39
CA GLY A 80 -0.39 5.39 -11.38
C GLY A 80 0.82 4.90 -10.57
N PRO A 81 1.65 5.81 -10.03
CA PRO A 81 2.65 5.44 -9.02
C PRO A 81 1.98 4.71 -7.85
N LEU A 82 2.52 3.55 -7.47
CA LEU A 82 1.96 2.71 -6.40
C LEU A 82 1.98 3.43 -5.04
N PHE A 83 2.95 4.31 -4.87
CA PHE A 83 3.00 5.29 -3.80
C PHE A 83 3.40 6.63 -4.39
N ASN A 84 2.68 7.68 -4.00
CA ASN A 84 3.01 9.05 -4.36
C ASN A 84 3.38 9.79 -3.06
N PHE A 85 4.65 9.72 -2.69
CA PHE A 85 5.18 10.57 -1.64
C PHE A 85 5.65 11.83 -2.33
N ASP A 86 4.75 12.81 -2.39
CA ASP A 86 4.94 14.05 -3.10
C ASP A 86 6.34 14.61 -2.80
N VAL A 87 7.08 14.88 -3.88
CA VAL A 87 8.49 15.26 -3.86
C VAL A 87 8.57 16.65 -3.26
N HIS A 88 8.70 16.73 -1.94
CA HIS A 88 8.85 18.03 -1.30
C HIS A 88 10.26 18.64 -1.44
N ASP A 89 11.19 18.03 -2.19
CA ASP A 89 12.58 18.48 -2.10
C ASP A 89 13.47 18.46 -3.35
N ASP A 90 12.98 18.33 -4.60
CA ASP A 90 13.92 18.39 -5.75
C ASP A 90 13.46 19.04 -7.05
N VAL A 91 12.29 19.70 -7.13
CA VAL A 91 11.89 20.37 -8.37
C VAL A 91 11.19 21.70 -8.11
N ARG A 92 12.02 22.75 -8.00
CA ARG A 92 11.65 24.16 -8.24
C ARG A 92 11.39 24.43 -9.74
N LEU A 93 10.85 23.48 -10.49
CA LEU A 93 10.61 23.61 -11.93
C LEU A 93 9.16 23.24 -12.25
N LEU A 94 8.48 24.26 -12.79
CA LEU A 94 7.24 24.20 -13.55
C LEU A 94 5.99 24.11 -12.70
N ALA A 95 5.59 25.32 -12.29
CA ALA A 95 4.21 25.79 -12.32
C ALA A 95 3.28 24.92 -13.19
N ASP A 96 2.53 24.03 -12.56
CA ASP A 96 1.11 23.91 -12.84
C ASP A 96 0.40 23.34 -11.62
N ALA A 97 -0.49 24.17 -11.06
CA ALA A 97 -1.21 23.90 -9.83
C ALA A 97 -2.41 22.99 -10.07
N THR A 98 -2.16 21.72 -10.38
CA THR A 98 -3.14 20.64 -10.19
C THR A 98 -2.60 19.72 -9.11
N VAL A 99 -2.71 20.19 -7.87
CA VAL A 99 -2.42 19.44 -6.65
C VAL A 99 -3.41 18.27 -6.58
N GLU A 100 -3.09 17.16 -7.25
CA GLU A 100 -3.71 15.87 -6.96
C GLU A 100 -3.13 15.34 -5.64
N LYS A 101 -3.64 15.86 -4.52
CA LYS A 101 -3.62 15.16 -3.23
C LYS A 101 -4.42 13.87 -3.38
N ASN A 102 -3.81 12.84 -3.94
CA ASN A 102 -4.52 11.60 -4.23
C ASN A 102 -3.62 10.40 -3.91
N GLU A 103 -3.48 10.09 -2.61
CA GLU A 103 -3.37 8.67 -2.24
C GLU A 103 -4.74 8.03 -2.47
N SER A 104 -5.13 7.91 -3.75
CA SER A 104 -6.49 7.59 -4.21
C SER A 104 -6.95 6.20 -3.73
N HIS A 105 -5.99 5.33 -3.40
CA HIS A 105 -6.23 3.97 -2.97
C HIS A 105 -5.49 3.67 -1.67
N ALA A 106 -6.13 3.95 -0.53
CA ALA A 106 -5.61 3.50 0.76
C ALA A 106 -5.30 2.00 0.70
N GLY A 107 -4.13 1.61 1.20
CA GLY A 107 -3.74 0.21 1.23
C GLY A 107 -4.58 -0.58 2.23
N LYS A 108 -4.75 -1.88 2.00
CA LYS A 108 -5.55 -2.75 2.88
C LYS A 108 -4.59 -3.59 3.72
N VAL A 109 -4.82 -3.62 5.03
CA VAL A 109 -4.21 -4.58 5.94
C VAL A 109 -5.21 -5.71 6.16
N VAL A 110 -4.77 -6.94 5.88
CA VAL A 110 -5.64 -8.11 5.80
C VAL A 110 -4.98 -9.28 6.52
N GLU A 111 -5.75 -10.06 7.26
CA GLU A 111 -5.25 -11.33 7.80
C GLU A 111 -5.04 -12.35 6.68
N ARG A 112 -3.91 -13.06 6.72
CA ARG A 112 -3.57 -14.14 5.78
C ARG A 112 -4.63 -15.24 5.80
N SER A 113 -5.15 -15.57 6.98
CA SER A 113 -6.20 -16.58 7.16
C SER A 113 -7.49 -16.18 6.42
N TRP A 114 -7.88 -14.90 6.51
CA TRP A 114 -9.01 -14.34 5.79
C TRP A 114 -8.76 -14.39 4.28
N TYR A 115 -7.58 -13.96 3.82
CA TYR A 115 -7.26 -13.97 2.39
C TYR A 115 -7.29 -15.40 1.82
N GLN A 116 -6.69 -16.39 2.48
CA GLN A 116 -6.70 -17.77 1.98
C GLN A 116 -8.13 -18.34 1.84
N LYS A 117 -9.04 -17.99 2.76
CA LYS A 117 -10.45 -18.38 2.69
C LYS A 117 -11.20 -17.64 1.57
N ASN A 118 -10.88 -16.36 1.32
CA ASN A 118 -11.67 -15.49 0.45
C ASN A 118 -11.04 -15.21 -0.92
N LYS A 119 -9.82 -15.69 -1.22
CA LYS A 119 -9.09 -15.41 -2.48
C LYS A 119 -9.78 -15.85 -3.76
N HIS A 120 -10.91 -16.55 -3.68
CA HIS A 120 -11.74 -16.93 -4.84
C HIS A 120 -12.94 -15.99 -5.03
N ILE A 121 -13.17 -15.05 -4.11
CA ILE A 121 -14.28 -14.11 -4.09
C ILE A 121 -13.77 -12.71 -4.45
N PHE A 122 -14.55 -11.95 -5.21
CA PHE A 122 -14.23 -10.56 -5.53
C PHE A 122 -14.30 -9.66 -4.28
N PRO A 123 -13.35 -8.71 -4.06
CA PRO A 123 -12.22 -8.35 -4.94
C PRO A 123 -10.95 -9.18 -4.73
N ALA A 124 -10.86 -10.00 -3.68
CA ALA A 124 -9.64 -10.75 -3.34
C ALA A 124 -9.13 -11.68 -4.45
N SER A 125 -10.04 -12.16 -5.31
CA SER A 125 -9.69 -12.97 -6.48
C SER A 125 -8.92 -12.23 -7.57
N ARG A 126 -8.89 -10.89 -7.55
CA ARG A 126 -8.05 -10.08 -8.44
C ARG A 126 -6.66 -9.80 -7.87
N TRP A 127 -6.43 -10.13 -6.61
CA TRP A 127 -5.18 -9.79 -5.97
C TRP A 127 -4.06 -10.71 -6.42
N GLU A 128 -2.93 -10.12 -6.76
CA GLU A 128 -1.73 -10.83 -7.19
C GLU A 128 -0.50 -10.34 -6.43
N VAL A 129 0.53 -11.17 -6.32
CA VAL A 129 1.77 -10.77 -5.67
C VAL A 129 2.49 -9.74 -6.52
N PHE A 130 3.00 -8.68 -5.88
CA PHE A 130 3.84 -7.70 -6.56
C PHE A 130 5.13 -8.35 -7.10
N ASP A 131 5.40 -8.07 -8.37
CA ASP A 131 6.55 -8.48 -9.16
C ASP A 131 7.16 -7.20 -9.77
N PRO A 132 8.40 -6.85 -9.39
CA PRO A 132 9.05 -5.63 -9.87
C PRO A 132 9.33 -5.63 -11.38
N GLN A 133 9.32 -6.80 -12.04
CA GLN A 133 9.55 -6.93 -13.48
C GLN A 133 8.27 -6.82 -14.30
N LYS A 134 7.09 -6.89 -13.66
CA LYS A 134 5.81 -6.85 -14.34
C LYS A 134 5.33 -5.43 -14.57
N ASN A 135 4.84 -5.15 -15.78
CA ASN A 135 4.13 -3.91 -16.08
C ASN A 135 2.64 -4.08 -15.78
N TYR A 136 2.15 -3.38 -14.76
CA TYR A 136 0.76 -3.47 -14.30
C TYR A 136 -0.25 -2.63 -15.12
N GLY A 137 0.23 -1.90 -16.14
CA GLY A 137 -0.61 -1.21 -17.13
C GLY A 137 -1.41 -0.02 -16.58
N LYS A 138 -2.31 0.53 -17.41
CA LYS A 138 -3.32 1.53 -17.01
C LYS A 138 -4.63 0.81 -16.68
N TYR A 139 -5.29 1.20 -15.59
CA TYR A 139 -6.56 0.67 -15.12
C TYR A 139 -7.63 0.66 -16.23
N THR A 140 -8.04 -0.53 -16.66
CA THR A 140 -9.26 -0.72 -17.47
C THR A 140 -10.39 -1.12 -16.54
N ILE A 141 -11.35 -0.22 -16.31
CA ILE A 141 -12.67 -0.60 -15.79
C ILE A 141 -13.36 -1.37 -16.92
N SER A 142 -13.09 -2.65 -17.05
CA SER A 142 -13.95 -3.53 -17.85
C SER A 142 -15.13 -3.90 -16.96
N GLY A 143 -16.11 -3.01 -16.92
CA GLY A 143 -17.46 -3.26 -16.42
C GLY A 143 -18.44 -2.98 -17.56
N THR A 144 -18.90 -4.04 -18.20
CA THR A 144 -20.04 -4.05 -19.12
C THR A 144 -21.32 -3.67 -18.38
#